data_AF-A0A7S1GHR9-F1
#
_entry.id   AF-A0A7S1GHR9-F1
#
_cell.length_a   1.000
_cell.length_b   1.000
_cell.length_c   1.000
_cell.angle_alpha   90.00
_cell.angle_beta   90.00
_cell.angle_gamma   90.00
#
_symmetry.space_group_name_H-M   'P 1'
#
loop_
_entity.id
_entity.type
_entity.pdbx_description
1 polymer ?
#
loop_
_entity_poly.entity_id
_entity_poly.type
_entity_poly.pdbx_seq_one_letter_code
_entity_poly.pdbx_strand_id
1 'polypeptide(L)'
;IHTMDELRLTGNCMKGSRPVLSFDDSFEKFAHLKLLKALFIDIFGTPRGHPKSKPFVDRVMGFYYADKKIWVRNYQIVEEQASNALEAHKLKKESGKADATSLVEIGPRFVLNPIRIFRGSFGGQTLYKNDFYVSPNEIRAQEKKEKGNTYKARKLSQVKRKNRQREMVLPDNPLDSVFR
;
A
#
# COMPACT_ATOMS: atom_id res chain seq x y z
N ILE A 1 -2.09 1.46 -7.95
CA ILE A 1 -1.93 2.93 -7.98
C ILE A 1 -3.23 3.47 -8.51
N HIS A 2 -3.79 4.45 -7.82
CA HIS A 2 -5.02 5.11 -8.21
C HIS A 2 -4.69 6.44 -8.86
N THR A 3 -5.15 6.64 -10.09
CA THR A 3 -4.83 7.81 -10.93
C THR A 3 -5.91 8.87 -10.84
N MET A 4 -5.60 10.12 -11.24
CA MET A 4 -6.56 11.24 -11.25
C MET A 4 -7.82 10.97 -12.10
N ASP A 5 -7.74 10.06 -13.07
CA ASP A 5 -8.86 9.68 -13.95
C ASP A 5 -9.92 8.80 -13.26
N GLU A 6 -9.73 8.46 -11.98
CA GLU A 6 -10.73 7.70 -11.22
C GLU A 6 -11.90 8.59 -10.80
N LEU A 7 -13.13 8.13 -11.09
CA LEU A 7 -14.40 8.84 -10.85
C LEU A 7 -14.58 9.41 -9.43
N ARG A 8 -13.90 8.85 -8.42
CA ARG A 8 -14.00 9.26 -7.01
C ARG A 8 -13.06 10.40 -6.62
N LEU A 9 -12.14 10.80 -7.50
CA LEU A 9 -11.16 11.85 -7.24
C LEU A 9 -11.57 13.12 -7.98
N THR A 10 -12.49 13.87 -7.38
CA THR A 10 -13.12 15.05 -8.00
C THR A 10 -12.32 16.35 -7.81
N GLY A 11 -11.28 16.32 -6.98
CA GLY A 11 -10.46 17.50 -6.70
C GLY A 11 -9.56 17.89 -7.88
N ASN A 12 -9.23 19.17 -7.97
CA ASN A 12 -8.27 19.71 -8.93
C ASN A 12 -7.23 20.56 -8.19
N CYS A 13 -6.07 20.83 -8.80
CA CYS A 13 -5.14 21.80 -8.25
C CYS A 13 -4.36 22.52 -9.34
N MET A 14 -3.94 23.74 -9.01
CA MET A 14 -3.11 24.56 -9.89
C MET A 14 -1.76 23.89 -10.17
N LYS A 15 -1.45 23.66 -11.45
CA LYS A 15 -0.13 23.20 -11.87
C LYS A 15 0.94 24.21 -11.44
N GLY A 16 1.91 23.76 -10.64
CA GLY A 16 2.97 24.59 -10.08
C GLY A 16 2.64 25.23 -8.73
N SER A 17 1.48 24.93 -8.13
CA SER A 17 1.21 25.29 -6.73
C SER A 17 2.18 24.56 -5.80
N ARG A 18 2.51 25.22 -4.69
CA ARG A 18 3.43 24.69 -3.68
C ARG A 18 2.61 23.82 -2.72
N PRO A 19 2.82 22.49 -2.68
CA PRO A 19 2.05 21.62 -1.81
C PRO A 19 2.47 21.81 -0.35
N VAL A 20 1.50 21.73 0.56
CA VAL A 20 1.78 21.48 1.98
C VAL A 20 2.05 19.99 2.14
N LEU A 21 3.16 19.63 2.76
CA LEU A 21 3.47 18.24 3.07
C LEU A 21 3.06 17.93 4.51
N SER A 22 2.13 17.01 4.68
CA SER A 22 1.67 16.55 5.99
C SER A 22 2.23 15.16 6.26
N PHE A 23 2.91 14.98 7.39
CA PHE A 23 3.51 13.71 7.78
C PHE A 23 2.88 13.22 9.07
N ASP A 24 2.57 11.93 9.13
CA ASP A 24 2.17 11.26 10.36
C ASP A 24 3.30 11.26 11.41
N ASP A 25 2.93 11.22 12.69
CA ASP A 25 3.84 11.23 13.84
C ASP A 25 4.79 10.01 13.84
N SER A 26 4.36 8.90 13.22
CA SER A 26 5.17 7.71 12.99
C SER A 26 6.52 8.02 12.30
N PHE A 27 6.59 9.07 11.47
CA PHE A 27 7.82 9.45 10.77
C PHE A 27 8.92 10.01 11.69
N GLU A 28 8.59 10.47 12.90
CA GLU A 28 9.59 10.87 13.89
C GLU A 28 10.04 9.72 14.79
N LYS A 29 9.22 8.67 14.93
CA LYS A 29 9.48 7.54 15.83
C LYS A 29 10.51 6.56 15.27
N PHE A 30 10.46 6.26 13.98
CA PHE A 30 11.32 5.27 13.35
C PHE A 30 12.45 5.91 12.55
N ALA A 31 13.71 5.51 12.81
CA ALA A 31 14.89 6.10 12.16
C ALA A 31 14.84 6.03 10.62
N HIS A 32 14.40 4.91 10.05
CA HIS A 32 14.27 4.75 8.60
C HIS A 32 13.17 5.64 8.01
N LEU A 33 12.08 5.88 8.75
CA LEU A 33 11.03 6.81 8.31
C LEU A 33 11.49 8.25 8.43
N LYS A 34 12.29 8.61 9.44
CA LYS A 34 12.84 9.96 9.59
C LYS A 34 13.72 10.34 8.40
N LEU A 35 14.55 9.41 7.93
CA LEU A 35 15.32 9.57 6.69
C LEU A 35 14.38 9.76 5.49
N LEU A 36 13.36 8.91 5.35
CA LEU A 36 12.38 9.03 4.26
C LEU A 36 11.62 10.35 4.31
N LYS A 37 11.29 10.88 5.49
CA LYS A 37 10.65 12.18 5.67
C LYS A 37 11.50 13.29 5.05
N ALA A 38 12.79 13.35 5.39
CA ALA A 38 13.70 14.34 4.83
C ALA A 38 13.77 14.21 3.29
N LEU A 39 13.91 12.98 2.79
CA LEU A 39 13.97 12.69 1.36
C LEU A 39 12.67 13.10 0.64
N PHE A 40 11.50 12.84 1.22
CA PHE A 40 10.22 13.24 0.65
C PHE A 40 9.99 14.75 0.67
N ILE A 41 10.52 15.47 1.66
CA ILE A 41 10.52 16.93 1.65
C ILE A 41 11.30 17.46 0.44
N ASP A 42 12.46 16.87 0.14
CA ASP A 42 13.28 17.30 -1.00
C ASP A 42 12.66 16.92 -2.35
N ILE A 43 12.03 15.75 -2.46
CA ILE A 43 11.41 15.29 -3.72
C ILE A 43 10.09 15.99 -4.02
N PHE A 44 9.19 16.04 -3.04
CA PHE A 44 7.82 16.51 -3.24
C PHE A 44 7.63 17.97 -2.84
N GLY A 45 8.57 18.54 -2.10
CA GLY A 45 8.61 19.97 -1.79
C GLY A 45 8.93 20.80 -3.02
N THR A 46 8.51 22.07 -2.99
CA THR A 46 8.88 23.05 -4.02
C THR A 46 9.92 24.01 -3.44
N PRO A 47 11.14 24.09 -4.01
CA PRO A 47 12.17 24.97 -3.48
C PRO A 47 11.75 26.44 -3.62
N ARG A 48 12.25 27.27 -2.72
CA ARG A 48 11.96 28.71 -2.72
C ARG A 48 12.51 29.33 -4.01
N GLY A 49 11.67 30.09 -4.72
CA GLY A 49 12.07 30.78 -5.95
C GLY A 49 12.13 29.89 -7.20
N HIS A 50 11.53 28.70 -7.17
CA HIS A 50 11.46 27.87 -8.37
C HIS A 50 10.73 28.64 -9.50
N PRO A 51 11.30 28.74 -10.72
CA PRO A 51 10.79 29.64 -11.76
C PRO A 51 9.38 29.29 -12.27
N LYS A 52 8.96 28.02 -12.09
CA LYS A 52 7.61 27.54 -12.43
C LYS A 52 6.66 27.47 -11.22
N SER A 53 7.10 27.92 -10.04
CA SER A 53 6.26 27.93 -8.85
C SER A 53 5.25 29.07 -8.91
N LYS A 54 4.02 28.77 -8.52
CA LYS A 54 2.97 29.77 -8.30
C LYS A 54 2.93 30.16 -6.82
N PRO A 55 2.53 31.39 -6.50
CA PRO A 55 2.53 31.87 -5.12
C PRO A 55 1.47 31.18 -4.24
N PHE A 56 0.42 30.63 -4.83
CA PHE A 56 -0.72 30.05 -4.11
C PHE A 56 -0.46 28.62 -3.60
N VAL A 57 -1.05 28.34 -2.44
CA VAL A 57 -1.11 27.03 -1.80
C VAL A 57 -2.52 26.49 -1.98
N ASP A 58 -2.66 25.44 -2.78
CA ASP A 58 -3.96 24.92 -3.23
C ASP A 58 -4.11 23.42 -2.92
N ARG A 59 -3.04 22.76 -2.47
CA ARG A 59 -3.04 21.33 -2.23
C ARG A 59 -2.19 20.90 -1.05
N VAL A 60 -2.61 19.80 -0.44
CA VAL A 60 -1.89 19.08 0.61
C VAL A 60 -1.54 17.68 0.10
N MET A 61 -0.29 17.27 0.28
CA MET A 61 0.15 15.89 0.11
C MET A 61 0.36 15.28 1.50
N GLY A 62 -0.44 14.27 1.82
CA GLY A 62 -0.40 13.55 3.10
C GLY A 62 0.36 12.24 2.99
N PHE A 63 1.28 12.02 3.93
CA PHE A 63 2.04 10.78 4.11
C PHE A 63 1.61 10.12 5.43
N TYR A 64 0.93 8.99 5.31
CA TYR A 64 0.42 8.23 6.45
C TYR A 64 1.15 6.91 6.58
N TYR A 65 1.52 6.50 7.79
CA TYR A 65 2.14 5.21 8.02
C TYR A 65 1.13 4.24 8.65
N ALA A 66 0.69 3.27 7.87
CA ALA A 66 -0.28 2.26 8.30
C ALA A 66 0.05 0.90 7.67
N ASP A 67 -0.14 -0.18 8.42
CA ASP A 67 0.22 -1.55 8.02
C ASP A 67 1.67 -1.71 7.54
N LYS A 68 2.59 -0.97 8.19
CA LYS A 68 4.02 -0.91 7.82
C LYS A 68 4.28 -0.43 6.39
N LYS A 69 3.31 0.27 5.81
CA LYS A 69 3.38 0.88 4.48
C LYS A 69 3.10 2.36 4.59
N ILE A 70 3.62 3.10 3.63
CA ILE A 70 3.43 4.54 3.53
C ILE A 70 2.33 4.80 2.50
N TRP A 71 1.22 5.35 2.96
CA TRP A 71 0.10 5.74 2.13
C TRP A 71 0.26 7.20 1.76
N VAL A 72 0.26 7.48 0.46
CA VAL A 72 0.35 8.85 -0.07
C VAL A 72 -0.98 9.23 -0.67
N ARG A 73 -1.50 10.39 -0.25
CA ARG A 73 -2.75 10.96 -0.73
C ARG A 73 -2.61 12.45 -1.00
N ASN A 74 -3.33 12.93 -2.01
CA ASN A 74 -3.32 14.33 -2.42
C ASN A 74 -4.72 14.91 -2.29
N TYR A 75 -4.79 16.04 -1.60
CA TYR A 75 -6.02 16.77 -1.33
C TYR A 75 -5.93 18.19 -1.90
N GLN A 76 -7.02 18.67 -2.46
CA GLN A 76 -7.26 20.08 -2.75
C GLN A 76 -7.72 20.77 -1.48
N ILE A 77 -7.23 21.98 -1.26
CA ILE A 77 -7.73 22.86 -0.20
C ILE A 77 -8.89 23.66 -0.80
N VAL A 78 -10.09 23.47 -0.26
CA VAL A 78 -11.27 24.25 -0.65
C VAL A 78 -11.62 25.16 0.52
N GLU A 79 -11.45 26.46 0.30
CA GLU A 79 -11.86 27.50 1.26
C GLU A 79 -13.24 28.01 0.85
N GLU A 80 -14.24 27.81 1.71
CA GLU A 80 -15.56 28.39 1.53
C GLU A 80 -15.63 29.75 2.22
N GLN A 81 -15.60 30.82 1.43
CA GLN A 81 -15.87 32.18 1.93
C GLN A 81 -17.38 32.45 1.87
N ALA A 82 -17.97 32.82 3.00
CA ALA A 82 -19.37 33.25 3.02
C ALA A 82 -19.51 34.61 2.33
N SER A 83 -20.30 34.63 1.25
CA SER A 83 -20.69 35.87 0.58
C SER A 83 -21.67 36.71 1.39
N ASN A 84 -22.53 36.05 2.19
CA ASN A 84 -23.62 36.69 2.92
C ASN A 84 -23.45 36.57 4.44
N ALA A 85 -23.90 37.60 5.18
CA ALA A 85 -23.85 37.63 6.65
C ALA A 85 -24.59 36.44 7.32
N LEU A 86 -25.64 35.93 6.68
CA LEU A 86 -26.41 34.77 7.13
C LEU A 86 -25.66 33.44 6.95
N GLU A 87 -24.87 33.32 5.89
CA GLU A 87 -23.99 32.18 5.62
C GLU A 87 -22.79 32.18 6.58
N ALA A 88 -22.21 33.36 6.82
CA ALA A 88 -21.12 33.52 7.79
C ALA A 88 -21.57 33.12 9.21
N HIS A 89 -22.80 33.46 9.60
CA HIS A 89 -23.35 33.06 10.90
C HIS A 89 -23.61 31.54 10.99
N LYS A 90 -23.99 30.87 9.90
CA LYS A 90 -24.13 29.41 9.85
C LYS A 90 -22.77 28.69 9.91
N LEU A 91 -21.81 29.10 9.09
CA LEU A 91 -20.45 28.55 9.08
C LEU A 91 -19.75 28.68 10.43
N LYS A 92 -19.92 29.82 11.11
CA LYS A 92 -19.37 30.07 12.44
C LYS A 92 -20.01 29.20 13.52
N LYS A 93 -21.30 28.85 13.36
CA LYS A 93 -22.03 27.97 14.28
C LYS A 93 -21.63 26.50 14.12
N GLU A 94 -21.28 26.08 12.91
CA GLU A 94 -20.91 24.68 12.59
C GLU A 94 -19.41 24.39 12.80
N SER A 95 -18.53 25.28 12.36
CA SER A 95 -17.07 25.06 12.39
C SER A 95 -16.36 25.74 13.57
N GLY A 96 -17.02 26.67 14.27
CA GLY A 96 -16.42 27.49 15.33
C GLY A 96 -15.37 28.50 14.86
N LYS A 97 -15.03 28.54 13.56
CA LYS A 97 -14.13 29.50 12.92
C LYS A 97 -14.86 30.24 11.78
N ALA A 98 -14.29 31.36 11.34
CA ALA A 98 -14.89 32.20 10.30
C ALA A 98 -14.82 31.55 8.90
N ASP A 99 -13.79 30.73 8.66
CA ASP A 99 -13.55 30.07 7.38
C ASP A 99 -13.71 28.55 7.54
N ALA A 100 -14.60 27.96 6.74
CA ALA A 100 -14.70 26.51 6.64
C ALA A 100 -13.74 26.01 5.54
N THR A 101 -12.61 25.43 5.96
CA THR A 101 -11.67 24.77 5.06
C THR A 101 -12.03 23.29 4.95
N SER A 102 -12.36 22.83 3.75
CA SER A 102 -12.58 21.41 3.45
C SER A 102 -11.48 20.86 2.54
N LEU A 103 -11.33 19.54 2.53
CA LEU A 103 -10.32 18.83 1.73
C LEU A 103 -11.00 17.87 0.76
N VAL A 104 -10.70 18.01 -0.53
CA VAL A 104 -11.25 17.14 -1.59
C VAL A 104 -10.13 16.32 -2.21
N GLU A 105 -10.30 15.01 -2.37
CA GLU A 105 -9.25 14.15 -2.95
C GLU A 105 -9.06 14.40 -4.47
N ILE A 106 -7.80 14.62 -4.89
CA ILE A 106 -7.41 14.87 -6.30
C ILE A 106 -6.73 13.62 -6.92
N GLY A 107 -5.83 12.99 -6.15
CA GLY A 107 -4.92 11.95 -6.64
C GLY A 107 -3.57 12.45 -7.17
N PRO A 108 -2.69 11.55 -7.62
CA PRO A 108 -2.81 10.09 -7.51
C PRO A 108 -2.72 9.59 -6.06
N ARG A 109 -3.32 8.44 -5.79
CA ARG A 109 -3.17 7.70 -4.51
C ARG A 109 -2.30 6.48 -4.74
N PHE A 110 -1.28 6.33 -3.91
CA PHE A 110 -0.39 5.18 -3.99
C PHE A 110 0.15 4.80 -2.62
N VAL A 111 0.68 3.57 -2.56
CA VAL A 111 1.23 3.00 -1.35
C VAL A 111 2.67 2.60 -1.64
N LEU A 112 3.59 3.09 -0.82
CA LEU A 112 5.00 2.74 -0.86
C LEU A 112 5.30 1.73 0.25
N ASN A 113 6.06 0.70 -0.10
CA ASN A 113 6.59 -0.26 0.87
C ASN A 113 8.12 -0.20 0.81
N PRO A 114 8.79 0.41 1.81
CA PRO A 114 10.25 0.48 1.84
C PRO A 114 10.86 -0.92 1.81
N ILE A 115 11.74 -1.21 0.84
CA ILE A 115 12.38 -2.52 0.67
C ILE A 115 13.74 -2.52 1.36
N ARG A 116 14.64 -1.65 0.90
CA ARG A 116 16.01 -1.47 1.40
C ARG A 116 16.46 -0.03 1.25
N ILE A 117 17.36 0.39 2.14
CA ILE A 117 18.06 1.69 2.07
C ILE A 117 19.55 1.41 1.99
N PHE A 118 20.21 2.01 1.01
CA PHE A 118 21.66 1.92 0.81
C PHE A 118 22.33 3.21 1.24
N ARG A 119 23.60 3.13 1.64
CA ARG A 119 24.38 4.29 2.09
C ARG A 119 24.74 5.27 0.96
N GLY A 120 24.96 4.77 -0.26
CA GLY A 120 25.41 5.56 -1.40
C GLY A 120 24.35 5.75 -2.47
N SER A 121 24.71 6.51 -3.50
CA SER A 121 23.88 6.67 -4.71
C SER A 121 23.89 5.37 -5.51
N PHE A 122 22.73 4.70 -5.58
CA PHE A 122 22.51 3.43 -6.28
C PHE A 122 23.40 2.24 -5.83
N GLY A 123 24.06 2.33 -4.67
CA GLY A 123 24.94 1.27 -4.19
C GLY A 123 25.49 1.49 -2.77
N GLY A 124 26.36 0.58 -2.35
CA GLY A 124 26.99 0.60 -1.03
C GLY A 124 26.31 -0.30 0.00
N GLN A 125 26.74 -0.16 1.26
CA GLN A 125 26.25 -0.99 2.36
C GLN A 125 24.75 -0.79 2.60
N THR A 126 24.05 -1.88 2.92
CA THR A 126 22.64 -1.84 3.30
C THR A 126 22.50 -1.32 4.72
N LEU A 127 21.84 -0.17 4.88
CA LEU A 127 21.58 0.46 6.17
C LEU A 127 20.27 -0.01 6.80
N TYR A 128 19.28 -0.31 5.95
CA TYR A 128 17.98 -0.81 6.38
C TYR A 128 17.48 -1.86 5.39
N LYS A 129 16.88 -2.91 5.91
CA LYS A 129 16.17 -3.95 5.16
C LYS A 129 14.85 -4.21 5.87
N ASN A 130 13.77 -4.21 5.09
CA ASN A 130 12.46 -4.53 5.63
C ASN A 130 12.25 -6.05 5.65
N ASP A 131 12.15 -6.62 6.85
CA ASP A 131 11.94 -8.07 7.03
C ASP A 131 10.51 -8.52 6.69
N PHE A 132 9.54 -7.60 6.69
CA PHE A 132 8.14 -7.88 6.37
C PHE A 132 7.85 -7.77 4.87
N TYR A 133 8.82 -7.33 4.05
CA TYR A 133 8.64 -7.23 2.61
C TYR A 133 8.86 -8.60 1.96
N VAL A 134 7.78 -9.15 1.39
CA VAL A 134 7.84 -10.31 0.49
C VAL A 134 7.68 -9.82 -0.94
N SER A 135 8.56 -10.27 -1.83
CA SER A 135 8.49 -9.86 -3.22
C SER A 135 7.27 -10.50 -3.92
N PRO A 136 6.59 -9.80 -4.84
CA PRO A 136 5.48 -10.40 -5.60
C PRO A 136 5.89 -11.63 -6.41
N ASN A 137 7.17 -11.70 -6.82
CA ASN A 137 7.70 -12.86 -7.53
C ASN A 137 7.81 -14.08 -6.63
N GLU A 138 8.17 -13.88 -5.36
CA GLU A 138 8.23 -14.94 -4.35
C GLU A 138 6.84 -15.47 -4.00
N ILE A 139 5.85 -14.58 -3.87
CA ILE A 139 4.44 -14.98 -3.70
C ILE A 139 3.98 -15.82 -4.91
N ARG A 140 4.23 -15.36 -6.14
CA ARG A 140 3.89 -16.11 -7.36
C ARG A 140 4.62 -17.45 -7.45
N ALA A 141 5.88 -17.51 -7.03
CA ALA A 141 6.65 -18.74 -6.98
C ALA A 141 6.09 -19.73 -5.95
N GLN A 142 5.69 -19.24 -4.78
CA GLN A 142 5.06 -20.04 -3.74
C GLN A 142 3.71 -20.60 -4.21
N GLU A 143 2.84 -19.78 -4.79
CA GLU A 143 1.57 -20.23 -5.37
C GLU A 143 1.78 -21.32 -6.43
N LYS A 144 2.80 -21.17 -7.29
CA LYS A 144 3.15 -22.17 -8.31
C LYS A 144 3.65 -23.47 -7.66
N LYS A 145 4.43 -23.38 -6.58
CA LYS A 145 4.93 -24.53 -5.81
C LYS A 145 3.79 -25.28 -5.12
N GLU A 146 2.83 -24.57 -4.54
CA GLU A 146 1.63 -25.15 -3.92
C GLU A 146 0.78 -25.91 -4.94
N LYS A 147 0.57 -25.32 -6.13
CA LYS A 147 -0.08 -26.00 -7.27
C LYS A 147 0.73 -27.21 -7.77
N GLY A 148 2.06 -27.18 -7.68
CA GLY A 148 2.90 -28.35 -7.97
C GLY A 148 2.78 -29.47 -6.92
N ASN A 149 2.63 -29.10 -5.64
CA ASN A 149 2.51 -30.04 -4.54
C ASN A 149 1.22 -30.86 -4.60
N THR A 150 0.10 -30.28 -5.04
CA THR A 150 -1.15 -31.04 -5.24
C THR A 150 -1.00 -32.13 -6.29
N TYR A 151 -0.26 -31.89 -7.37
CA TYR A 151 0.07 -32.93 -8.35
C TYR A 151 0.90 -34.05 -7.73
N LYS A 152 1.95 -33.70 -6.96
CA LYS A 152 2.80 -34.67 -6.25
C LYS A 152 2.00 -35.50 -5.25
N ALA A 153 1.13 -34.87 -4.47
CA ALA A 153 0.24 -35.52 -3.52
C ALA A 153 -0.71 -36.52 -4.21
N ARG A 154 -1.28 -36.14 -5.37
CA ARG A 154 -2.12 -37.03 -6.18
C ARG A 154 -1.36 -38.25 -6.70
N LYS A 155 -0.10 -38.07 -7.11
CA LYS A 155 0.73 -39.21 -7.54
C LYS A 155 1.10 -40.13 -6.38
N LEU A 156 1.43 -39.56 -5.23
CA LEU A 156 1.70 -40.34 -4.00
C LEU A 156 0.46 -41.12 -3.54
N SER A 157 -0.73 -40.52 -3.59
CA SER A 157 -1.97 -41.22 -3.22
C SER A 157 -2.32 -42.35 -4.19
N GLN A 158 -2.07 -42.18 -5.49
CA GLN A 158 -2.21 -43.25 -6.48
C GLN A 158 -1.27 -44.43 -6.19
N VAL A 159 0.00 -44.16 -5.87
CA VAL A 159 0.97 -45.20 -5.51
C VAL A 159 0.56 -45.91 -4.23
N LYS A 160 0.19 -45.17 -3.17
CA LYS A 160 -0.32 -45.76 -1.92
C LYS A 160 -1.55 -46.64 -2.15
N ARG A 161 -2.49 -46.22 -3.00
CA ARG A 161 -3.67 -47.02 -3.35
C ARG A 161 -3.30 -48.32 -4.05
N LYS A 162 -2.35 -48.29 -4.99
CA LYS A 162 -1.86 -49.51 -5.68
C LYS A 162 -1.18 -50.47 -4.70
N ASN A 163 -0.34 -49.96 -3.80
CA ASN A 163 0.32 -50.79 -2.79
C ASN A 163 -0.70 -51.41 -1.83
N ARG A 164 -1.65 -50.61 -1.32
CA ARG A 164 -2.75 -51.13 -0.49
C ARG A 164 -3.56 -52.21 -1.21
N GLN A 165 -3.81 -52.07 -2.52
CA GLN A 165 -4.53 -53.09 -3.29
C GLN A 165 -3.71 -54.38 -3.45
N ARG A 166 -2.39 -54.30 -3.57
CA ARG A 166 -1.50 -55.48 -3.57
C ARG A 166 -1.44 -56.17 -2.22
N GLU A 167 -1.53 -55.40 -1.13
CA GLU A 167 -1.56 -55.93 0.24
C GLU A 167 -2.95 -56.45 0.63
N MET A 168 -4.04 -55.96 0.02
CA MET A 168 -5.40 -56.48 0.17
C MET A 168 -5.61 -57.76 -0.66
N VAL A 169 -4.78 -58.78 -0.39
CA VAL A 169 -5.06 -60.14 -0.80
C VAL A 169 -5.55 -60.87 0.44
N LEU A 170 -6.76 -61.42 0.40
CA LEU A 170 -7.26 -62.27 1.48
C LEU A 170 -6.36 -63.53 1.52
N PRO A 171 -5.92 -63.98 2.70
CA PRO A 171 -5.26 -65.27 2.80
C PRO A 171 -6.20 -66.36 2.28
N ASP A 172 -5.65 -67.32 1.54
CA ASP A 172 -6.42 -68.43 0.99
C ASP A 172 -7.06 -69.23 2.14
N ASN A 173 -8.37 -69.46 2.04
CA ASN A 173 -9.13 -70.19 3.04
C ASN A 173 -8.82 -71.69 2.91
N PRO A 174 -8.25 -72.34 3.94
CA PRO A 174 -7.88 -73.77 3.86
C PRO A 174 -9.08 -74.71 3.74
N LEU A 175 -10.31 -74.24 3.98
CA LEU A 175 -11.54 -75.04 3.88
C LEU A 175 -12.31 -74.83 2.56
N ASP A 176 -11.84 -73.97 1.65
CA ASP A 176 -12.54 -73.63 0.40
C ASP A 176 -12.71 -74.83 -0.55
N SER A 177 -11.85 -75.85 -0.44
CA SER A 177 -11.92 -77.07 -1.26
C SER A 177 -12.72 -78.22 -0.62
N VAL A 178 -13.23 -78.05 0.61
CA VAL A 178 -13.81 -79.14 1.41
C VAL A 178 -15.30 -79.36 1.10
N PHE A 179 -16.00 -78.33 0.62
CA PHE A 179 -17.40 -78.42 0.22
C PHE A 179 -17.53 -78.11 -1.28
N ARG A 180 -17.61 -79.17 -2.10
CA ARG A 180 -17.86 -79.09 -3.54
C ARG A 180 -19.11 -79.86 -3.89
#